data_AF-A0A4Q3MFQ4-F1
#
_entry.id   AF-A0A4Q3MFQ4-F1
#
_cell.length_a   1.000
_cell.length_b   1.000
_cell.length_c   1.000
_cell.angle_alpha   90.00
_cell.angle_beta   90.00
_cell.angle_gamma   90.00
#
_symmetry.space_group_name_H-M   'P 1'
#
loop_
_entity.id
_entity.type
_entity.pdbx_description
1 polymer ?
#
loop_
_entity_poly.entity_id
_entity_poly.type
_entity_poly.pdbx_seq_one_letter_code
_entity_poly.pdbx_strand_id
1 'polypeptide(L)'
;GVGVVLVGMFWAWPPLLNAMGLLSDRAEGRMLEGSLRLQVWPQLLKALAIRPWTGWGIHQVAAAHNSVADAYVVSEPYTYSHNLVLDLALWFGVPLTLLLVGATAMWLLRRAHAANQLLPWYGIAVALPLALHCMLEFPHAYAYFLAPVMFLIGAIEASTGVKPLARVGAKPIAAVLLVTTVALGWSVVEYLKIEEDFRVARFQALRIGSPPAGHQRPKVILYDQLGVLLDDTRITPAPNMSPEAMQVVRKAALHYPWSATQYRYAVALALNGDTAEAARQMEVMRRMWGEKVYVGLKAQIAELAATKYPDLHQLSLP
;
A
#
# COMPACT_ATOMS: atom_id res chain seq x y z
N GLY A 1 -0.06 26.29 -30.20
CA GLY A 1 -1.35 26.97 -30.36
C GLY A 1 -2.28 26.64 -29.22
N VAL A 2 -3.00 25.52 -29.28
CA VAL A 2 -4.02 25.14 -28.27
C VAL A 2 -3.42 24.52 -27.00
N GLY A 3 -2.37 23.69 -27.12
CA GLY A 3 -1.74 23.04 -25.96
C GLY A 3 -1.12 24.01 -24.95
N VAL A 4 -0.51 25.10 -25.41
CA VAL A 4 0.04 26.15 -24.53
C VAL A 4 -1.07 26.90 -23.79
N VAL A 5 -2.21 27.12 -24.46
CA VAL A 5 -3.39 27.75 -23.84
C VAL A 5 -4.01 26.83 -22.79
N LEU A 6 -4.15 25.53 -23.07
CA LEU A 6 -4.66 24.56 -22.10
C LEU A 6 -3.74 24.39 -20.89
N VAL A 7 -2.42 24.36 -21.09
CA VAL A 7 -1.44 24.34 -19.99
C VAL A 7 -1.50 25.64 -19.20
N GLY A 8 -1.57 26.80 -19.86
CA GLY A 8 -1.74 28.09 -19.20
C GLY A 8 -3.02 28.17 -18.37
N MET A 9 -4.13 27.63 -18.89
CA MET A 9 -5.40 27.52 -18.17
C MET A 9 -5.28 26.59 -16.96
N PHE A 10 -4.59 25.43 -17.08
CA PHE A 10 -4.38 24.53 -15.96
C PHE A 10 -3.63 25.20 -14.79
N TRP A 11 -2.69 26.10 -15.07
CA TRP A 11 -1.96 26.86 -14.03
C TRP A 11 -2.74 28.07 -13.49
N ALA A 12 -3.52 28.74 -14.33
CA ALA A 12 -4.28 29.94 -13.95
C ALA A 12 -5.60 29.63 -13.23
N TRP A 13 -6.21 28.48 -13.51
CA TRP A 13 -7.54 28.12 -13.02
C TRP A 13 -7.58 27.85 -11.50
N PRO A 14 -6.62 27.14 -10.88
CA PRO A 14 -6.63 26.92 -9.44
C PRO A 14 -6.59 28.22 -8.61
N PRO A 15 -5.66 29.18 -8.82
CA PRO A 15 -5.66 30.42 -8.04
C PRO A 15 -6.89 31.30 -8.33
N LEU A 16 -7.42 31.29 -9.55
CA LEU A 16 -8.66 32.01 -9.89
C LEU A 16 -9.88 31.44 -9.14
N LEU A 17 -10.06 30.12 -9.14
CA LEU A 17 -11.15 29.50 -8.38
C LEU A 17 -10.99 29.70 -6.87
N ASN A 18 -9.75 29.72 -6.38
CA ASN A 18 -9.48 30.01 -4.97
C ASN A 18 -9.90 31.45 -4.61
N ALA A 19 -9.52 32.42 -5.43
CA ALA A 19 -9.89 33.83 -5.26
C ALA A 19 -11.41 34.06 -5.34
N MET A 20 -12.11 33.23 -6.11
CA MET A 20 -13.58 33.25 -6.22
C MET A 20 -14.28 32.51 -5.07
N GLY A 21 -13.55 31.92 -4.13
CA GLY A 21 -14.12 31.12 -3.02
C GLY A 21 -14.84 29.85 -3.49
N LEU A 22 -14.58 29.41 -4.73
CA LEU A 22 -15.20 28.22 -5.34
C LEU A 22 -14.43 26.93 -5.01
N LEU A 23 -13.20 27.07 -4.50
CA LEU A 23 -12.46 25.97 -3.91
C LEU A 23 -12.91 25.81 -2.45
N SER A 24 -13.70 24.78 -2.17
CA SER A 24 -14.04 24.37 -0.79
C SER A 24 -12.77 24.00 -0.01
N ASP A 25 -12.79 23.98 1.33
CA ASP A 25 -11.73 23.46 2.23
C ASP A 25 -11.15 22.09 1.78
N ARG A 26 -11.90 21.29 1.03
CA ARG A 26 -11.44 20.03 0.41
C ARG A 26 -10.31 20.23 -0.62
N ALA A 27 -10.20 21.39 -1.25
CA ALA A 27 -9.14 21.72 -2.18
C ALA A 27 -7.82 22.02 -1.45
N GLU A 28 -7.88 22.75 -0.34
CA GLU A 28 -6.72 22.93 0.56
C GLU A 28 -6.27 21.59 1.14
N GLY A 29 -7.20 20.74 1.59
CA GLY A 29 -6.90 19.38 2.04
C GLY A 29 -6.21 18.52 0.97
N ARG A 30 -6.62 18.61 -0.30
CA ARG A 30 -5.95 17.90 -1.42
C ARG A 30 -4.57 18.47 -1.76
N MET A 31 -4.37 19.78 -1.60
CA MET A 31 -3.03 20.39 -1.75
C MET A 31 -2.09 19.93 -0.63
N LEU A 32 -2.60 19.80 0.60
CA LEU A 32 -1.88 19.23 1.73
C LEU A 32 -1.56 17.74 1.52
N GLU A 33 -2.49 16.92 1.02
CA GLU A 33 -2.23 15.52 0.65
C GLU A 33 -1.15 15.38 -0.43
N GLY A 34 -1.17 16.25 -1.46
CA GLY A 34 -0.11 16.32 -2.46
C GLY A 34 1.26 16.68 -1.85
N SER A 35 1.27 17.55 -0.83
CA SER A 35 2.49 17.95 -0.11
C SER A 35 3.10 16.82 0.72
N LEU A 36 2.30 15.88 1.22
CA LEU A 36 2.76 14.75 2.04
C LEU A 36 3.50 13.71 1.19
N ARG A 37 3.04 13.43 -0.03
CA ARG A 37 3.72 12.51 -0.96
C ARG A 37 5.13 12.97 -1.29
N LEU A 38 5.29 14.27 -1.55
CA LEU A 38 6.60 14.87 -1.85
C LEU A 38 7.57 14.78 -0.65
N GLN A 39 7.07 14.68 0.58
CA GLN A 39 7.88 14.47 1.78
C GLN A 39 8.28 13.01 1.98
N VAL A 40 7.43 12.07 1.57
CA VAL A 40 7.66 10.62 1.74
C VAL A 40 8.48 10.02 0.59
N TRP A 41 8.37 10.54 -0.64
CA TRP A 41 9.12 10.03 -1.80
C TRP A 41 10.64 9.97 -1.60
N PRO A 42 11.33 10.99 -1.03
CA PRO A 42 12.75 10.88 -0.71
C PRO A 42 13.07 9.72 0.25
N GLN A 43 12.16 9.42 1.18
CA GLN A 43 12.27 8.31 2.12
C GLN A 43 12.16 6.98 1.37
N LEU A 44 11.17 6.85 0.50
CA LEU A 44 10.99 5.66 -0.34
C LEU A 44 12.14 5.44 -1.32
N LEU A 45 12.71 6.50 -1.89
CA LEU A 45 13.92 6.42 -2.70
C LEU A 45 15.14 5.97 -1.88
N LYS A 46 15.26 6.43 -0.62
CA LYS A 46 16.27 5.94 0.31
C LYS A 46 16.09 4.45 0.61
N ALA A 47 14.85 4.00 0.84
CA ALA A 47 14.54 2.59 1.03
C ALA A 47 14.84 1.75 -0.23
N LEU A 48 14.53 2.26 -1.43
CA LEU A 48 14.89 1.63 -2.69
C LEU A 48 16.42 1.48 -2.84
N ALA A 49 17.19 2.48 -2.41
CA ALA A 49 18.65 2.43 -2.44
C ALA A 49 19.26 1.34 -1.53
N ILE A 50 18.52 0.86 -0.51
CA ILE A 50 18.93 -0.28 0.31
C ILE A 50 18.80 -1.60 -0.47
N ARG A 51 17.77 -1.73 -1.32
CA ARG A 51 17.50 -2.94 -2.12
C ARG A 51 17.25 -2.62 -3.60
N PRO A 52 18.23 -2.05 -4.32
CA PRO A 52 18.00 -1.51 -5.66
C PRO A 52 17.79 -2.60 -6.72
N TRP A 53 18.28 -3.81 -6.50
CA TRP A 53 18.27 -4.88 -7.51
C TRP A 53 16.98 -5.70 -7.52
N THR A 54 16.52 -6.11 -6.34
CA THR A 54 15.36 -7.01 -6.17
C THR A 54 14.13 -6.30 -5.61
N GLY A 55 14.30 -5.08 -5.09
CA GLY A 55 13.28 -4.41 -4.30
C GLY A 55 13.04 -5.10 -2.95
N TRP A 56 11.93 -4.71 -2.34
CA TRP A 56 11.40 -5.18 -1.05
C TRP A 56 10.34 -6.28 -1.20
N GLY A 57 9.80 -6.47 -2.41
CA GLY A 57 8.73 -7.41 -2.71
C GLY A 57 7.38 -6.73 -2.96
N ILE A 58 6.49 -7.45 -3.63
CA ILE A 58 5.15 -6.98 -3.96
C ILE A 58 4.38 -6.67 -2.66
N HIS A 59 3.73 -5.50 -2.60
CA HIS A 59 3.01 -5.02 -1.41
C HIS A 59 3.87 -4.86 -0.14
N GLN A 60 5.17 -4.60 -0.29
CA GLN A 60 6.09 -4.36 0.84
C GLN A 60 6.55 -2.90 0.97
N VAL A 61 5.79 -1.94 0.45
CA VAL A 61 6.12 -0.51 0.51
C VAL A 61 6.13 0.00 1.95
N ALA A 62 5.18 -0.43 2.79
CA ALA A 62 5.16 -0.09 4.21
C ALA A 62 6.41 -0.61 4.95
N ALA A 63 6.84 -1.83 4.65
CA ALA A 63 8.07 -2.40 5.22
C ALA A 63 9.32 -1.66 4.74
N ALA A 64 9.37 -1.31 3.44
CA ALA A 64 10.44 -0.49 2.88
C ALA A 64 10.51 0.87 3.58
N HIS A 65 9.37 1.52 3.77
CA HIS A 65 9.27 2.82 4.42
C HIS A 65 9.67 2.78 5.88
N ASN A 66 9.18 1.79 6.66
CA ASN A 66 9.55 1.58 8.06
C ASN A 66 11.07 1.45 8.26
N SER A 67 11.80 0.91 7.29
CA SER A 67 13.25 0.70 7.38
C SER A 67 14.09 1.98 7.40
N VAL A 68 13.49 3.12 7.03
CA VAL A 68 14.18 4.41 6.92
C VAL A 68 13.46 5.56 7.63
N ALA A 69 12.21 5.36 8.04
CA ALA A 69 11.35 6.43 8.55
C ALA A 69 11.89 7.10 9.83
N ASP A 70 12.64 6.37 10.66
CA ASP A 70 13.26 6.89 11.89
C ASP A 70 14.33 7.97 11.61
N ALA A 71 14.89 8.00 10.40
CA ALA A 71 15.91 8.99 10.01
C ALA A 71 15.33 10.34 9.54
N TYR A 72 14.00 10.50 9.48
CA TYR A 72 13.34 11.69 8.95
C TYR A 72 12.59 12.46 10.03
N VAL A 73 12.48 13.78 9.88
CA VAL A 73 11.80 14.64 10.87
C VAL A 73 10.27 14.50 10.81
N VAL A 74 9.72 14.40 9.58
CA VAL A 74 8.29 14.29 9.29
C VAL A 74 8.08 13.13 8.33
N SER A 75 7.06 12.32 8.60
CA SER A 75 6.64 11.19 7.79
C SER A 75 5.14 10.94 7.95
N GLU A 76 4.61 9.94 7.25
CA GLU A 76 3.22 9.51 7.31
C GLU A 76 3.14 8.00 6.99
N PRO A 77 2.20 7.24 7.55
CA PRO A 77 2.07 5.81 7.24
C PRO A 77 1.61 5.58 5.79
N TYR A 78 2.48 4.96 4.98
CA TYR A 78 2.21 4.67 3.56
C TYR A 78 2.22 3.17 3.28
N THR A 79 1.26 2.70 2.47
CA THR A 79 1.21 1.31 1.96
C THR A 79 1.46 1.21 0.45
N TYR A 80 1.45 2.35 -0.24
CA TYR A 80 1.77 2.55 -1.66
C TYR A 80 2.45 3.90 -1.82
N SER A 81 3.31 4.09 -2.81
CA SER A 81 3.98 5.37 -3.04
C SER A 81 3.11 6.40 -3.78
N HIS A 82 1.93 6.00 -4.27
CA HIS A 82 1.10 6.80 -5.18
C HIS A 82 1.83 7.15 -6.48
N ASN A 83 2.75 6.28 -6.90
CA ASN A 83 3.52 6.43 -8.13
C ASN A 83 3.92 5.05 -8.64
N LEU A 84 3.31 4.60 -9.73
CA LEU A 84 3.49 3.25 -10.27
C LEU A 84 4.95 2.91 -10.58
N VAL A 85 5.78 3.87 -11.04
CA VAL A 85 7.20 3.59 -11.31
C VAL A 85 7.96 3.32 -10.01
N LEU A 86 7.72 4.15 -8.99
CA LEU A 86 8.34 3.98 -7.68
C LEU A 86 7.84 2.71 -6.98
N ASP A 87 6.54 2.42 -7.05
CA ASP A 87 5.95 1.17 -6.54
C ASP A 87 6.57 -0.06 -7.23
N LEU A 88 6.69 -0.06 -8.57
CA LEU A 88 7.37 -1.14 -9.31
C LEU A 88 8.83 -1.29 -8.87
N ALA A 89 9.56 -0.19 -8.70
CA ALA A 89 10.95 -0.22 -8.26
C ALA A 89 11.08 -0.76 -6.83
N LEU A 90 10.16 -0.39 -5.93
CA LEU A 90 10.12 -0.95 -4.58
C LEU A 90 9.72 -2.42 -4.58
N TRP A 91 8.88 -2.88 -5.50
CA TRP A 91 8.46 -4.29 -5.53
C TRP A 91 9.52 -5.21 -6.15
N PHE A 92 10.12 -4.79 -7.25
CA PHE A 92 10.91 -5.64 -8.14
C PHE A 92 12.37 -5.18 -8.31
N GLY A 93 12.71 -4.00 -7.83
CA GLY A 93 14.00 -3.37 -8.06
C GLY A 93 14.06 -2.57 -9.37
N VAL A 94 15.09 -1.74 -9.47
CA VAL A 94 15.35 -0.84 -10.60
C VAL A 94 15.47 -1.59 -11.93
N PRO A 95 16.18 -2.73 -12.06
CA PRO A 95 16.37 -3.38 -13.36
C PRO A 95 15.06 -3.82 -14.01
N LEU A 96 14.19 -4.52 -13.27
CA LEU A 96 12.91 -4.98 -13.80
C LEU A 96 11.95 -3.81 -14.04
N THR A 97 11.97 -2.79 -13.19
CA THR A 97 11.19 -1.57 -13.44
C THR A 97 11.59 -0.87 -14.73
N LEU A 98 12.89 -0.69 -14.99
CA LEU A 98 13.38 -0.09 -16.23
C LEU A 98 12.98 -0.92 -17.45
N LEU A 99 13.01 -2.25 -17.36
CA LEU A 99 12.55 -3.13 -18.42
C LEU A 99 11.05 -2.95 -18.70
N LEU A 100 10.20 -2.97 -17.66
CA LEU A 100 8.75 -2.83 -17.80
C LEU A 100 8.34 -1.45 -18.31
N VAL A 101 8.92 -0.39 -17.73
CA VAL A 101 8.67 1.00 -18.15
C VAL A 101 9.19 1.22 -19.57
N GLY A 102 10.39 0.74 -19.89
CA GLY A 102 10.98 0.83 -21.23
C GLY A 102 10.16 0.09 -22.29
N ALA A 103 9.69 -1.12 -21.98
CA ALA A 103 8.81 -1.89 -22.87
C ALA A 103 7.47 -1.18 -23.10
N THR A 104 6.88 -0.63 -22.05
CA THR A 104 5.61 0.13 -22.12
C THR A 104 5.78 1.43 -22.91
N ALA A 105 6.86 2.17 -22.69
CA ALA A 105 7.17 3.39 -23.42
C ALA A 105 7.42 3.10 -24.90
N MET A 106 8.18 2.06 -25.22
CA MET A 106 8.43 1.63 -26.59
C MET A 106 7.13 1.17 -27.29
N TRP A 107 6.27 0.43 -26.59
CA TRP A 107 4.94 0.07 -27.09
C TRP A 107 4.11 1.32 -27.41
N LEU A 108 4.04 2.26 -26.46
CA LEU A 108 3.28 3.49 -26.61
C LEU A 108 3.79 4.33 -27.78
N LEU A 109 5.11 4.48 -27.93
CA LEU A 109 5.74 5.21 -29.04
C LEU A 109 5.42 4.55 -30.38
N ARG A 110 5.53 3.22 -30.49
CA ARG A 110 5.18 2.49 -31.72
C ARG A 110 3.72 2.70 -32.10
N ARG A 111 2.81 2.71 -31.11
CA ARG A 111 1.38 2.94 -31.34
C ARG A 111 1.08 4.39 -31.70
N ALA A 112 1.71 5.35 -31.04
CA ALA A 112 1.59 6.76 -31.40
C ALA A 112 2.04 7.03 -32.84
N HIS A 113 3.14 6.42 -33.28
CA HIS A 113 3.62 6.54 -34.67
C HIS A 113 2.75 5.81 -35.69
N ALA A 114 2.16 4.66 -35.32
CA ALA A 114 1.29 3.88 -36.19
C ALA A 114 -0.16 4.37 -36.23
N ALA A 115 -0.56 5.28 -35.33
CA ALA A 115 -1.92 5.78 -35.23
C ALA A 115 -2.27 6.72 -36.40
N ASN A 116 -2.71 6.12 -37.50
CA ASN A 116 -3.20 6.82 -38.70
C ASN A 116 -4.73 6.83 -38.82
N GLN A 117 -5.44 6.30 -37.82
CA GLN A 117 -6.89 6.19 -37.77
C GLN A 117 -7.42 6.57 -36.38
N LEU A 118 -8.69 6.97 -36.33
CA LEU A 118 -9.34 7.48 -35.11
C LEU A 118 -9.38 6.43 -33.97
N LEU A 119 -9.58 5.15 -34.29
CA LEU A 119 -9.71 4.08 -33.29
C LEU A 119 -8.42 3.79 -32.49
N PRO A 120 -7.23 3.65 -33.12
CA PRO A 120 -5.95 3.60 -32.40
C PRO A 120 -5.69 4.84 -31.52
N TRP A 121 -6.09 6.03 -31.97
CA TRP A 121 -5.98 7.25 -31.17
C TRP A 121 -6.83 7.23 -29.91
N TYR A 122 -8.06 6.68 -29.98
CA TYR A 122 -8.91 6.52 -28.80
C TYR A 122 -8.27 5.62 -27.73
N GLY A 123 -7.53 4.58 -28.11
CA GLY A 123 -6.85 3.70 -27.16
C GLY A 123 -5.77 4.40 -26.36
N ILE A 124 -4.95 5.19 -27.06
CA ILE A 124 -3.93 6.04 -26.43
C ILE A 124 -4.60 7.08 -25.53
N ALA A 125 -5.68 7.71 -26.00
CA ALA A 125 -6.40 8.74 -25.27
C ALA A 125 -7.07 8.23 -23.99
N VAL A 126 -7.48 6.95 -23.93
CA VAL A 126 -8.03 6.33 -22.72
C VAL A 126 -6.93 5.86 -21.77
N ALA A 127 -5.82 5.33 -22.30
CA ALA A 127 -4.71 4.83 -21.48
C ALA A 127 -3.93 5.98 -20.81
N LEU A 128 -3.77 7.12 -21.50
CA LEU A 128 -2.93 8.23 -21.03
C LEU A 128 -3.43 8.88 -19.72
N PRO A 129 -4.72 9.20 -19.53
CA PRO A 129 -5.23 9.69 -18.25
C PRO A 129 -4.96 8.70 -17.11
N LEU A 130 -5.22 7.41 -17.32
CA LEU A 130 -4.94 6.40 -16.30
C LEU A 130 -3.45 6.37 -15.97
N ALA A 131 -2.57 6.37 -16.99
CA ALA A 131 -1.12 6.37 -16.79
C ALA A 131 -0.64 7.60 -16.00
N LEU A 132 -1.16 8.80 -16.32
CA LEU A 132 -0.84 10.03 -15.58
C LEU A 132 -1.34 9.96 -14.14
N HIS A 133 -2.57 9.49 -13.92
CA HIS A 133 -3.08 9.30 -12.57
C HIS A 133 -2.30 8.22 -11.81
N CYS A 134 -1.79 7.18 -12.47
CA CYS A 134 -0.88 6.20 -11.84
C CYS A 134 0.45 6.81 -11.36
N MET A 135 0.86 7.99 -11.84
CA MET A 135 2.10 8.65 -11.41
C MET A 135 1.93 9.54 -10.18
N LEU A 136 0.72 10.02 -9.94
CA LEU A 136 0.42 11.00 -8.89
C LEU A 136 -0.51 10.44 -7.82
N GLU A 137 -1.31 9.43 -8.20
CA GLU A 137 -2.24 8.67 -7.39
C GLU A 137 -1.93 7.17 -7.58
N PHE A 138 -2.82 6.29 -7.13
CA PHE A 138 -2.65 4.84 -7.23
C PHE A 138 -3.85 4.12 -7.87
N PRO A 139 -4.49 4.63 -8.95
CA PRO A 139 -5.60 3.93 -9.59
C PRO A 139 -5.20 2.54 -10.10
N HIS A 140 -3.91 2.29 -10.34
CA HIS A 140 -3.39 0.96 -10.71
C HIS A 140 -3.68 -0.13 -9.66
N ALA A 141 -3.89 0.24 -8.39
CA ALA A 141 -4.24 -0.71 -7.33
C ALA A 141 -5.72 -1.15 -7.38
N TYR A 142 -6.55 -0.51 -8.21
CA TYR A 142 -7.98 -0.76 -8.27
C TYR A 142 -8.37 -1.47 -9.58
N ALA A 143 -8.84 -2.71 -9.46
CA ALA A 143 -9.22 -3.54 -10.59
C ALA A 143 -10.32 -2.90 -11.47
N TYR A 144 -11.24 -2.12 -10.89
CA TYR A 144 -12.30 -1.46 -11.64
C TYR A 144 -11.82 -0.29 -12.51
N PHE A 145 -10.64 0.27 -12.27
CA PHE A 145 -9.97 1.19 -13.20
C PHE A 145 -9.14 0.42 -14.24
N LEU A 146 -8.41 -0.60 -13.79
CA LEU A 146 -7.46 -1.32 -14.63
C LEU A 146 -8.17 -2.20 -15.68
N ALA A 147 -9.18 -2.97 -15.29
CA ALA A 147 -9.82 -3.95 -16.17
C ALA A 147 -10.47 -3.32 -17.42
N PRO A 148 -11.26 -2.23 -17.33
CA PRO A 148 -11.82 -1.58 -18.52
C PRO A 148 -10.73 -1.06 -19.46
N VAL A 149 -9.69 -0.43 -18.93
CA VAL A 149 -8.60 0.11 -19.75
C VAL A 149 -7.80 -1.00 -20.42
N MET A 150 -7.47 -2.08 -19.71
CA MET A 150 -6.75 -3.21 -20.29
C MET A 150 -7.58 -3.94 -21.35
N PHE A 151 -8.90 -4.05 -21.17
CA PHE A 151 -9.80 -4.62 -22.18
C PHE A 151 -9.85 -3.74 -23.44
N LEU A 152 -9.95 -2.42 -23.28
CA LEU A 152 -9.94 -1.48 -24.39
C LEU A 152 -8.61 -1.50 -25.15
N ILE A 153 -7.48 -1.51 -24.43
CA ILE A 153 -6.15 -1.66 -25.04
C ILE A 153 -6.11 -2.97 -25.84
N GLY A 154 -6.56 -4.09 -25.27
CA GLY A 154 -6.60 -5.38 -25.97
C GLY A 154 -7.48 -5.37 -27.24
N ALA A 155 -8.66 -4.77 -27.18
CA ALA A 155 -9.56 -4.63 -28.33
C ALA A 155 -8.95 -3.78 -29.45
N ILE A 156 -8.20 -2.74 -29.09
CA ILE A 156 -7.54 -1.85 -30.05
C ILE A 156 -6.31 -2.53 -30.64
N GLU A 157 -5.52 -3.23 -29.84
CA GLU A 157 -4.40 -4.03 -30.34
C GLU A 157 -4.86 -5.05 -31.37
N ALA A 158 -6.00 -5.71 -31.14
CA ALA A 158 -6.61 -6.63 -32.09
C ALA A 158 -7.03 -5.97 -33.43
N SER A 159 -7.39 -4.68 -33.43
CA SER A 159 -7.77 -3.95 -34.65
C SER A 159 -6.58 -3.39 -35.43
N THR A 160 -5.40 -3.25 -34.81
CA THR A 160 -4.20 -2.68 -35.46
C THR A 160 -3.53 -3.59 -36.50
N GLY A 161 -4.03 -4.82 -36.72
CA GLY A 161 -3.53 -5.73 -37.75
C GLY A 161 -2.10 -6.24 -37.53
N VAL A 162 -1.52 -6.05 -36.34
CA VAL A 162 -0.19 -6.56 -36.02
C VAL A 162 -0.22 -8.08 -35.97
N LYS A 163 0.75 -8.71 -36.63
CA LYS A 163 0.88 -10.17 -36.64
C LYS A 163 1.11 -10.65 -35.20
N PRO A 164 0.25 -11.53 -34.66
CA PRO A 164 0.44 -12.05 -33.31
C PRO A 164 1.69 -12.93 -33.28
N LEU A 165 2.47 -12.83 -32.20
CA LEU A 165 3.62 -13.70 -31.96
C LEU A 165 3.17 -15.17 -31.76
N ALA A 166 2.03 -15.36 -31.10
CA ALA A 166 1.41 -16.67 -30.89
C ALA A 166 -0.12 -16.54 -30.91
N ARG A 167 -0.81 -17.58 -31.39
CA ARG A 167 -2.27 -17.69 -31.30
C ARG A 167 -2.63 -18.68 -30.22
N VAL A 168 -3.40 -18.23 -29.24
CA VAL A 168 -3.89 -19.06 -28.14
C VAL A 168 -5.29 -19.56 -28.49
N GLY A 169 -5.51 -20.87 -28.42
CA GLY A 169 -6.84 -21.46 -28.68
C GLY A 169 -7.86 -21.12 -27.60
N ALA A 170 -9.15 -21.37 -27.86
CA ALA A 170 -10.21 -21.05 -26.90
C ALA A 170 -10.12 -21.84 -25.59
N LYS A 171 -9.62 -23.09 -25.62
CA LYS A 171 -9.53 -23.96 -24.43
C LYS A 171 -8.65 -23.39 -23.30
N PRO A 172 -7.37 -23.00 -23.53
CA PRO A 172 -6.56 -22.39 -22.49
C PRO A 172 -7.12 -21.05 -22.00
N ILE A 173 -7.76 -20.24 -22.87
CA ILE A 173 -8.44 -19.01 -22.46
C ILE A 173 -9.60 -19.33 -21.50
N ALA A 174 -10.46 -20.28 -21.87
CA ALA A 174 -11.56 -20.74 -21.04
C ALA A 174 -11.07 -21.31 -19.70
N ALA A 175 -9.95 -22.04 -19.70
CA ALA A 175 -9.34 -22.56 -18.48
C ALA A 175 -8.85 -21.42 -17.56
N VAL A 176 -8.15 -20.42 -18.10
CA VAL A 176 -7.70 -19.24 -17.32
C VAL A 176 -8.90 -18.47 -16.77
N LEU A 177 -9.93 -18.25 -17.58
CA LEU A 177 -11.16 -17.59 -17.15
C LEU A 177 -11.85 -18.37 -16.03
N LEU A 178 -12.01 -19.69 -16.19
CA LEU A 178 -12.60 -20.55 -15.16
C LEU A 178 -11.82 -20.49 -13.85
N VAL A 179 -10.49 -20.65 -13.90
CA VAL A 179 -9.62 -20.58 -12.72
C VAL A 179 -9.74 -19.21 -12.05
N THR A 180 -9.72 -18.12 -12.84
CA THR A 180 -9.85 -16.75 -12.31
C THR A 180 -11.22 -16.54 -11.67
N THR A 181 -12.31 -17.00 -12.31
CA THR A 181 -13.67 -16.91 -11.76
C THR A 181 -13.80 -17.71 -10.46
N VAL A 182 -13.25 -18.93 -10.40
CA VAL A 182 -13.25 -19.75 -9.18
C VAL A 182 -12.44 -19.07 -8.07
N ALA A 183 -11.26 -18.53 -8.40
CA ALA A 183 -10.42 -17.80 -7.44
C ALA A 183 -11.11 -16.54 -6.90
N LEU A 184 -11.78 -15.76 -7.75
CA LEU A 184 -12.57 -14.59 -7.35
C LEU A 184 -13.79 -14.97 -6.51
N GLY A 185 -14.48 -16.06 -6.87
CA GLY A 185 -15.58 -16.59 -6.06
C GLY A 185 -15.11 -17.02 -4.67
N TRP A 186 -13.98 -17.73 -4.60
CA TRP A 186 -13.36 -18.11 -3.33
C TRP A 186 -12.89 -16.89 -2.53
N SER A 187 -12.33 -15.87 -3.18
CA SER A 187 -11.84 -14.67 -2.50
C SER A 187 -12.97 -13.94 -1.78
N VAL A 188 -14.16 -13.84 -2.37
CA VAL A 188 -15.34 -13.27 -1.70
C VAL A 188 -15.72 -14.08 -0.46
N VAL A 189 -15.80 -15.41 -0.59
CA VAL A 189 -16.16 -16.30 0.54
C VAL A 189 -15.14 -16.21 1.67
N GLU A 190 -13.85 -16.22 1.35
CA GLU A 190 -12.79 -16.13 2.35
C GLU A 190 -12.75 -14.75 3.01
N TYR A 191 -12.91 -13.68 2.24
CA TYR A 191 -12.97 -12.30 2.76
C TYR A 191 -14.12 -12.11 3.76
N LEU A 192 -15.32 -12.59 3.44
CA LEU A 192 -16.47 -12.48 4.37
C LEU A 192 -16.22 -13.22 5.69
N LYS A 193 -15.56 -14.39 5.65
CA LYS A 193 -15.18 -15.12 6.86
C LYS A 193 -14.14 -14.36 7.69
N ILE A 194 -13.15 -13.77 7.02
CA ILE A 194 -12.11 -12.95 7.66
C ILE A 194 -12.73 -11.71 8.30
N GLU A 195 -13.62 -11.01 7.60
CA GLU A 195 -14.28 -9.80 8.07
C GLU A 195 -15.13 -10.09 9.32
N GLU A 196 -15.90 -11.17 9.30
CA GLU A 196 -16.68 -11.62 10.45
C GLU A 196 -15.78 -11.98 11.65
N ASP A 197 -14.70 -12.71 11.42
CA ASP A 197 -13.76 -13.04 12.50
C ASP A 197 -13.04 -11.81 13.06
N PHE A 198 -12.64 -10.88 12.20
CA PHE A 198 -12.03 -9.62 12.59
C PHE A 198 -12.99 -8.78 13.45
N ARG A 199 -14.28 -8.73 13.07
CA ARG A 199 -15.35 -8.07 13.83
C ARG A 199 -15.49 -8.70 15.22
N VAL A 200 -15.55 -10.03 15.31
CA VAL A 200 -15.65 -10.76 16.58
C VAL A 200 -14.41 -10.51 17.45
N ALA A 201 -13.20 -10.63 16.89
CA ALA A 201 -11.95 -10.40 17.60
C ALA A 201 -11.87 -8.99 18.19
N ARG A 202 -12.29 -7.97 17.42
CA ARG A 202 -12.30 -6.58 17.88
C ARG A 202 -13.29 -6.36 19.03
N PHE A 203 -14.48 -6.97 18.96
CA PHE A 203 -15.45 -6.89 20.06
C PHE A 203 -14.97 -7.61 21.31
N GLN A 204 -14.34 -8.77 21.17
CA GLN A 204 -13.71 -9.48 22.30
C GLN A 204 -12.61 -8.64 22.95
N ALA A 205 -11.74 -8.00 22.15
CA ALA A 205 -10.69 -7.12 22.66
C ALA A 205 -11.25 -5.92 23.45
N LEU A 206 -12.40 -5.38 23.01
CA LEU A 206 -13.13 -4.32 23.71
C LEU A 206 -14.02 -4.82 24.85
N ARG A 207 -14.09 -6.15 25.08
CA ARG A 207 -14.98 -6.80 26.05
C ARG A 207 -16.46 -6.47 25.82
N ILE A 208 -16.87 -6.32 24.57
CA ILE A 208 -18.24 -6.01 24.16
C ILE A 208 -18.92 -7.30 23.69
N GLY A 209 -19.97 -7.71 24.40
CA GLY A 209 -20.78 -8.88 24.03
C GLY A 209 -20.04 -10.21 24.16
N SER A 210 -20.65 -11.27 23.62
CA SER A 210 -20.04 -12.59 23.51
C SER A 210 -19.95 -13.01 22.05
N PRO A 211 -18.93 -13.77 21.66
CA PRO A 211 -18.85 -14.34 20.32
C PRO A 211 -20.09 -15.18 20.00
N PRO A 212 -20.48 -15.28 18.73
CA PRO A 212 -21.48 -16.24 18.30
C PRO A 212 -21.14 -17.66 18.79
N ALA A 213 -22.14 -18.43 19.20
CA ALA A 213 -21.93 -19.79 19.68
C ALA A 213 -21.24 -20.64 18.60
N GLY A 214 -20.13 -21.30 18.96
CA GLY A 214 -19.35 -22.12 18.04
C GLY A 214 -18.47 -21.34 17.05
N HIS A 215 -18.32 -20.02 17.21
CA HIS A 215 -17.44 -19.21 16.35
C HIS A 215 -15.98 -19.68 16.45
N GLN A 216 -15.33 -19.84 15.31
CA GLN A 216 -13.93 -20.23 15.20
C GLN A 216 -13.21 -19.37 14.17
N ARG A 217 -11.92 -19.13 14.41
CA ARG A 217 -11.06 -18.45 13.44
C ARG A 217 -11.06 -19.23 12.12
N PRO A 218 -11.32 -18.58 10.97
CA PRO A 218 -11.32 -19.25 9.68
C PRO A 218 -9.90 -19.65 9.26
N LYS A 219 -9.80 -20.73 8.47
CA LYS A 219 -8.57 -21.03 7.74
C LYS A 219 -8.46 -20.07 6.56
N VAL A 220 -7.39 -19.29 6.54
CA VAL A 220 -7.10 -18.31 5.49
C VAL A 220 -6.05 -18.87 4.53
N ILE A 221 -6.28 -18.74 3.22
CA ILE A 221 -5.42 -19.28 2.17
C ILE A 221 -4.99 -18.20 1.18
N LEU A 222 -5.92 -17.42 0.62
CA LEU A 222 -5.60 -16.37 -0.36
C LEU A 222 -5.12 -15.08 0.30
N TYR A 223 -5.79 -14.67 1.39
CA TYR A 223 -5.48 -13.41 2.08
C TYR A 223 -4.58 -13.63 3.30
N ASP A 224 -3.43 -14.27 3.10
CA ASP A 224 -2.50 -14.60 4.18
C ASP A 224 -2.11 -13.39 5.06
N GLN A 225 -1.99 -12.21 4.47
CA GLN A 225 -1.76 -10.94 5.15
C GLN A 225 -2.89 -10.59 6.13
N LEU A 226 -4.15 -10.80 5.73
CA LEU A 226 -5.29 -10.60 6.63
C LEU A 226 -5.35 -11.72 7.68
N GLY A 227 -4.94 -12.94 7.34
CA GLY A 227 -4.78 -14.03 8.31
C GLY A 227 -3.78 -13.69 9.42
N VAL A 228 -2.64 -13.09 9.06
CA VAL A 228 -1.64 -12.58 10.01
C VAL A 228 -2.24 -11.49 10.90
N LEU A 229 -3.05 -10.59 10.34
CA LEU A 229 -3.73 -9.56 11.11
C LEU A 229 -4.74 -10.15 12.12
N LEU A 230 -5.49 -11.19 11.74
CA LEU A 230 -6.36 -11.90 12.67
C LEU A 230 -5.57 -12.48 13.84
N ASP A 231 -4.38 -13.03 13.58
CA ASP A 231 -3.52 -13.58 14.65
C ASP A 231 -2.96 -12.48 15.55
N ASP A 232 -2.45 -11.40 14.95
CA ASP A 232 -1.88 -10.26 15.68
C ASP A 232 -2.88 -9.62 16.65
N THR A 233 -4.14 -9.47 16.26
CA THR A 233 -5.19 -8.89 17.13
C THR A 233 -5.42 -9.68 18.43
N ARG A 234 -5.02 -10.96 18.46
CA ARG A 234 -5.16 -11.86 19.61
C ARG A 234 -3.88 -12.01 20.43
N ILE A 235 -2.77 -11.47 19.95
CA ILE A 235 -1.51 -11.49 20.66
C ILE A 235 -1.49 -10.38 21.71
N THR A 236 -1.25 -10.78 22.96
CA THR A 236 -0.88 -9.87 24.04
C THR A 236 0.63 -9.95 24.22
N PRO A 237 1.39 -8.85 24.05
CA PRO A 237 2.82 -8.83 24.30
C PRO A 237 3.17 -9.32 25.71
N ALA A 238 4.15 -10.21 25.78
CA ALA A 238 4.65 -10.81 27.01
C ALA A 238 6.14 -11.19 26.86
N PRO A 239 6.87 -11.38 27.97
CA PRO A 239 8.21 -11.96 27.92
C PRO A 239 8.19 -13.41 27.39
N ASN A 240 9.30 -13.84 26.80
CA ASN A 240 9.52 -15.19 26.26
C ASN A 240 8.48 -15.64 25.21
N MET A 241 8.05 -14.72 24.34
CA MET A 241 7.23 -15.04 23.17
C MET A 241 7.96 -15.98 22.22
N SER A 242 7.22 -16.91 21.60
CA SER A 242 7.82 -17.82 20.62
C SER A 242 8.29 -17.05 19.37
N PRO A 243 9.27 -17.59 18.63
CA PRO A 243 9.71 -17.01 17.36
C PRO A 243 8.55 -16.80 16.38
N GLU A 244 7.58 -17.72 16.35
CA GLU A 244 6.40 -17.64 15.48
C GLU A 244 5.51 -16.45 15.88
N ALA A 245 5.25 -16.27 17.17
CA ALA A 245 4.47 -15.13 17.67
C ALA A 245 5.19 -13.81 17.36
N MET A 246 6.51 -13.76 17.52
CA MET A 246 7.33 -12.61 17.15
C MET A 246 7.27 -12.31 15.64
N GLN A 247 7.23 -13.33 14.78
CA GLN A 247 7.06 -13.14 13.34
C GLN A 247 5.66 -12.63 12.97
N VAL A 248 4.61 -13.05 13.67
CA VAL A 248 3.24 -12.55 13.44
C VAL A 248 3.16 -11.06 13.72
N VAL A 249 3.58 -10.61 14.91
CA VAL A 249 3.54 -9.19 15.28
C VAL A 249 4.41 -8.33 14.36
N ARG A 250 5.58 -8.85 13.95
CA ARG A 250 6.47 -8.18 12.99
C ARG A 250 5.80 -8.02 11.63
N LYS A 251 5.26 -9.11 11.06
CA LYS A 251 4.60 -9.06 9.74
C LYS A 251 3.38 -8.14 9.76
N ALA A 252 2.58 -8.19 10.83
CA ALA A 252 1.43 -7.31 11.00
C ALA A 252 1.85 -5.83 11.03
N ALA A 253 2.84 -5.46 11.85
CA ALA A 253 3.32 -4.09 11.97
C ALA A 253 3.97 -3.52 10.69
N LEU A 254 4.71 -4.36 9.96
CA LEU A 254 5.40 -3.94 8.74
C LEU A 254 4.51 -3.93 7.50
N HIS A 255 3.42 -4.69 7.48
CA HIS A 255 2.47 -4.69 6.36
C HIS A 255 1.30 -3.71 6.59
N TYR A 256 0.79 -3.66 7.82
CA TYR A 256 -0.22 -2.71 8.27
C TYR A 256 0.44 -1.73 9.22
N PRO A 257 0.98 -0.60 8.74
CA PRO A 257 1.67 0.39 9.58
C PRO A 257 0.64 1.21 10.36
N TRP A 258 -0.20 0.55 11.17
CA TRP A 258 -1.19 1.14 12.05
C TRP A 258 -0.57 1.36 13.43
N SER A 259 -1.04 2.39 14.15
CA SER A 259 -0.54 2.66 15.49
C SER A 259 -0.66 1.45 16.42
N ALA A 260 -1.75 0.68 16.34
CA ALA A 260 -1.98 -0.50 17.18
C ALA A 260 -1.02 -1.67 16.89
N THR A 261 -0.80 -2.00 15.61
CA THR A 261 0.08 -3.11 15.21
C THR A 261 1.55 -2.77 15.47
N GLN A 262 1.96 -1.55 15.13
CA GLN A 262 3.31 -1.05 15.40
C GLN A 262 3.60 -0.95 16.90
N TYR A 263 2.64 -0.47 17.70
CA TYR A 263 2.76 -0.44 19.16
C TYR A 263 2.93 -1.86 19.75
N ARG A 264 2.07 -2.79 19.33
CA ARG A 264 2.15 -4.19 19.78
C ARG A 264 3.51 -4.79 19.45
N TYR A 265 4.04 -4.51 18.27
CA TYR A 265 5.37 -4.96 17.86
C TYR A 265 6.49 -4.31 18.70
N ALA A 266 6.46 -3.00 18.91
CA ALA A 266 7.45 -2.30 19.73
C ALA A 266 7.50 -2.82 21.18
N VAL A 267 6.33 -3.04 21.79
CA VAL A 267 6.25 -3.61 23.15
C VAL A 267 6.71 -5.07 23.16
N ALA A 268 6.34 -5.87 22.17
CA ALA A 268 6.80 -7.25 22.06
C ALA A 268 8.33 -7.34 21.93
N LEU A 269 8.94 -6.48 21.13
CA LEU A 269 10.40 -6.38 21.01
C LEU A 269 11.05 -6.04 22.37
N ALA A 270 10.55 -5.01 23.06
CA ALA A 270 11.09 -4.58 24.35
C ALA A 270 11.02 -5.69 25.42
N LEU A 271 9.88 -6.39 25.51
CA LEU A 271 9.68 -7.49 26.48
C LEU A 271 10.49 -8.75 26.14
N ASN A 272 11.00 -8.87 24.92
CA ASN A 272 11.76 -10.03 24.44
C ASN A 272 13.23 -9.70 24.17
N GLY A 273 13.74 -8.59 24.74
CA GLY A 273 15.17 -8.27 24.80
C GLY A 273 15.71 -7.42 23.64
N ASP A 274 14.90 -7.09 22.63
CA ASP A 274 15.31 -6.24 21.51
C ASP A 274 14.89 -4.78 21.75
N THR A 275 15.48 -4.18 22.79
CA THR A 275 15.16 -2.81 23.23
C THR A 275 15.59 -1.75 22.22
N ALA A 276 16.64 -2.02 21.44
CA ALA A 276 17.13 -1.13 20.40
C ALA A 276 16.12 -1.01 19.24
N GLU A 277 15.65 -2.14 18.72
CA GLU A 277 14.63 -2.11 17.67
C GLU A 277 13.29 -1.60 18.21
N ALA A 278 12.93 -1.90 19.47
CA ALA A 278 11.74 -1.33 20.09
C ALA A 278 11.78 0.21 20.13
N ALA A 279 12.91 0.80 20.55
CA ALA A 279 13.10 2.25 20.54
C ALA A 279 13.05 2.82 19.12
N ARG A 280 13.65 2.14 18.14
CA ARG A 280 13.58 2.54 16.73
C ARG A 280 12.13 2.51 16.21
N GLN A 281 11.36 1.48 16.53
CA GLN A 281 9.94 1.41 16.13
C GLN A 281 9.12 2.54 16.76
N MET A 282 9.38 2.88 18.03
CA MET A 282 8.74 4.03 18.68
C MET A 282 9.11 5.35 18.01
N GLU A 283 10.36 5.49 17.54
CA GLU A 283 10.77 6.64 16.73
C GLU A 283 10.05 6.66 15.38
N VAL A 284 10.00 5.54 14.65
CA VAL A 284 9.22 5.44 13.41
C VAL A 284 7.78 5.88 13.63
N MET A 285 7.14 5.41 14.71
CA MET A 285 5.78 5.80 15.06
C MET A 285 5.66 7.30 15.35
N ARG A 286 6.62 7.89 16.06
CA ARG A 286 6.68 9.34 16.30
C ARG A 286 6.76 10.11 14.99
N ARG A 287 7.56 9.65 14.03
CA ARG A 287 7.72 10.30 12.73
C ARG A 287 6.49 10.15 11.84
N MET A 288 5.81 9.00 11.88
CA MET A 288 4.62 8.73 11.06
C MET A 288 3.33 9.33 11.63
N TRP A 289 3.17 9.37 12.95
CA TRP A 289 1.90 9.73 13.60
C TRP A 289 1.97 11.05 14.39
N GLY A 290 3.16 11.65 14.49
CA GLY A 290 3.40 12.89 15.18
C GLY A 290 3.48 12.78 16.71
N GLU A 291 3.84 13.90 17.34
CA GLU A 291 4.19 13.96 18.77
C GLU A 291 3.03 13.58 19.69
N LYS A 292 1.80 13.98 19.34
CA LYS A 292 0.62 13.72 20.17
C LYS A 292 0.35 12.22 20.34
N VAL A 293 0.44 11.46 19.24
CA VAL A 293 0.25 10.01 19.28
C VAL A 293 1.40 9.36 20.04
N TYR A 294 2.63 9.79 19.76
CA TYR A 294 3.83 9.29 20.44
C TYR A 294 3.76 9.43 21.97
N VAL A 295 3.41 10.61 22.48
CA VAL A 295 3.27 10.85 23.94
C VAL A 295 2.23 9.91 24.57
N GLY A 296 1.11 9.68 23.88
CA GLY A 296 0.09 8.74 24.35
C GLY A 296 0.59 7.30 24.43
N LEU A 297 1.38 6.85 23.45
CA LEU A 297 1.97 5.50 23.45
C LEU A 297 3.05 5.35 24.51
N LYS A 298 3.87 6.38 24.73
CA LYS A 298 4.87 6.43 25.80
C LYS A 298 4.22 6.31 27.18
N ALA A 299 3.10 6.99 27.40
CA ALA A 299 2.34 6.87 28.64
C ALA A 299 1.81 5.43 28.86
N GLN A 300 1.31 4.77 27.81
CA GLN A 300 0.87 3.37 27.91
C GLN A 300 2.02 2.41 28.26
N ILE A 301 3.22 2.62 27.70
CA ILE A 301 4.41 1.83 28.07
C ILE A 301 4.79 2.07 29.53
N ALA A 302 4.75 3.32 30.01
CA ALA A 302 5.04 3.64 31.39
C ALA A 302 4.03 3.02 32.37
N GLU A 303 2.74 2.99 32.02
CA GLU A 303 1.70 2.31 32.79
C GLU A 303 1.94 0.80 32.84
N LEU A 304 2.26 0.16 31.70
CA LEU A 304 2.62 -1.25 31.65
C LEU A 304 3.87 -1.55 32.49
N ALA A 305 4.86 -0.67 32.47
CA ALA A 305 6.07 -0.79 33.27
C ALA A 305 5.76 -0.78 34.77
N ALA A 306 4.91 0.15 35.21
CA ALA A 306 4.53 0.30 36.61
C ALA A 306 3.62 -0.84 37.12
N THR A 307 2.77 -1.41 36.26
CA THR A 307 1.72 -2.35 36.68
C THR A 307 2.06 -3.83 36.46
N LYS A 308 2.74 -4.17 35.37
CA LYS A 308 2.85 -5.56 34.91
C LYS A 308 4.26 -5.99 34.53
N TYR A 309 5.04 -5.12 33.89
CA TYR A 309 6.32 -5.48 33.30
C TYR A 309 7.42 -4.45 33.62
N PRO A 310 8.02 -4.49 34.82
CA PRO A 310 9.04 -3.52 35.26
C PRO A 310 10.24 -3.36 34.32
N ASP A 311 10.57 -4.39 33.55
CA ASP A 311 11.66 -4.38 32.57
C ASP A 311 11.50 -3.28 31.52
N LEU A 312 10.27 -2.84 31.23
CA LEU A 312 9.99 -1.73 30.31
C LEU A 312 10.55 -0.38 30.79
N HIS A 313 10.88 -0.23 32.09
CA HIS A 313 11.56 0.97 32.58
C HIS A 313 12.96 1.16 31.98
N GLN A 314 13.58 0.09 31.49
CA GLN A 314 14.90 0.14 30.87
C GLN A 314 14.85 0.58 29.40
N LEU A 315 13.65 0.71 28.81
CA LEU A 315 13.49 1.12 27.42
C LEU A 315 13.77 2.63 27.27
N SER A 316 14.89 2.95 26.62
CA SER A 316 15.25 4.33 26.28
C SER A 316 14.43 4.81 25.09
N LEU A 317 13.32 5.49 25.37
CA LEU A 317 12.44 6.06 24.36
C LEU A 317 12.96 7.44 23.88
N PRO A 318 12.84 7.75 22.57
CA PRO A 318 13.31 9.01 21.96
C PRO A 318 12.52 10.26 22.38
#